data_AF-A0A7S2FPL7-F1
#
_entry.id   AF-A0A7S2FPL7-F1
#
_cell.length_a   1.000
_cell.length_b   1.000
_cell.length_c   1.000
_cell.angle_alpha   90.00
_cell.angle_beta   90.00
_cell.angle_gamma   90.00
#
_symmetry.space_group_name_H-M   'P 1'
#
loop_
_entity.id
_entity.type
_entity.pdbx_description
1 polymer ?
#
loop_
_entity_poly.entity_id
_entity_poly.type
_entity_poly.pdbx_seq_one_letter_code
_entity_poly.pdbx_strand_id
1 'polypeptide(L)'
;NKQFEIKTATAKKAKLEAAINKEAANAEAAAAKIEELSGSLATDEADLKSATSVRGSEASDFAATEAQLMDAIDTLGRALSIIEKEASKNPAAFAQLDASSMSKLLGSLSAVVDAAAYSTVDKKKLLELVQARQASDSDDDALGAPAAAVYKTQSSGILDVLEDLKEKAEEELSSLR
;
A
#
# COMPACT_ATOMS: atom_id res chain seq x y z
N ASN A 1 -18.89 85.61 -19.22
CA ASN A 1 -19.13 84.59 -18.18
C ASN A 1 -19.61 83.25 -18.75
N LYS A 2 -20.80 83.15 -19.35
CA LYS A 2 -21.39 81.87 -19.78
C LYS A 2 -20.52 80.97 -20.70
N GLN A 3 -19.74 81.53 -21.63
CA GLN A 3 -18.86 80.70 -22.47
C GLN A 3 -17.74 79.99 -21.68
N PHE A 4 -17.20 80.61 -20.62
CA PHE A 4 -16.18 79.98 -19.77
C PHE A 4 -16.78 78.85 -18.92
N GLU A 5 -18.00 79.04 -18.44
CA GLU A 5 -18.77 78.00 -17.73
C GLU A 5 -19.03 76.81 -18.63
N ILE A 6 -19.47 77.02 -19.88
CA ILE A 6 -19.68 75.96 -20.87
C ILE A 6 -18.38 75.20 -21.14
N LYS A 7 -17.26 75.90 -21.40
CA LYS A 7 -15.96 75.25 -21.61
C LYS A 7 -15.54 74.39 -20.41
N THR A 8 -15.75 74.91 -19.20
CA THR A 8 -15.42 74.20 -17.95
C THR A 8 -16.30 72.95 -17.77
N ALA A 9 -17.60 73.07 -18.05
CA ALA A 9 -18.53 71.95 -17.97
C ALA A 9 -18.21 70.87 -19.01
N THR A 10 -17.91 71.24 -20.26
CA THR A 10 -17.49 70.31 -21.31
C THR A 10 -16.20 69.58 -20.94
N ALA A 11 -15.21 70.29 -20.37
CA ALA A 11 -13.97 69.67 -19.90
C ALA A 11 -14.22 68.69 -18.73
N LYS A 12 -15.12 69.03 -17.79
CA LYS A 12 -15.51 68.11 -16.70
C LYS A 12 -16.23 66.87 -17.24
N LYS A 13 -17.15 67.04 -18.20
CA LYS A 13 -17.83 65.92 -18.87
C LYS A 13 -16.83 64.96 -19.50
N ALA A 14 -15.89 65.46 -20.30
CA ALA A 14 -14.87 64.63 -20.94
C ALA A 14 -14.00 63.87 -19.92
N LYS A 15 -13.65 64.51 -18.79
CA LYS A 15 -12.92 63.84 -17.70
C LYS A 15 -13.74 62.72 -17.04
N LEU A 16 -15.03 62.95 -16.80
CA LEU A 16 -15.91 61.94 -16.22
C LEU A 16 -16.14 60.77 -17.18
N GLU A 17 -16.32 61.03 -18.48
CA GLU A 17 -16.42 59.98 -19.51
C GLU A 17 -15.14 59.13 -19.58
N ALA A 18 -13.97 59.77 -19.53
CA ALA A 18 -12.70 59.05 -19.48
C ALA A 18 -12.55 58.20 -18.21
N ALA A 19 -12.99 58.71 -17.06
CA ALA A 19 -12.98 57.95 -15.81
C ALA A 19 -13.95 56.76 -15.85
N ILE A 20 -15.16 56.94 -16.37
CA ILE A 20 -16.14 55.86 -16.56
C ILE A 20 -15.56 54.75 -17.43
N ASN A 21 -14.96 55.11 -18.57
CA ASN A 21 -14.36 54.12 -19.48
C ASN A 21 -13.20 53.36 -18.82
N LYS A 22 -12.38 54.06 -18.02
CA LYS A 22 -11.30 53.43 -17.26
C LYS A 22 -11.84 52.43 -16.23
N GLU A 23 -12.84 52.82 -15.44
CA GLU A 23 -13.42 51.91 -14.44
C GLU A 23 -14.19 50.75 -15.07
N ALA A 24 -14.82 50.96 -16.23
CA ALA A 24 -15.42 49.87 -17.01
C ALA A 24 -14.37 48.84 -17.45
N ALA A 25 -13.24 49.29 -18.00
CA ALA A 25 -12.12 48.41 -18.37
C ALA A 25 -11.52 47.68 -17.16
N ASN A 26 -11.40 48.35 -16.01
CA ASN A 26 -10.97 47.71 -14.77
C ASN A 26 -11.95 46.62 -14.31
N ALA A 27 -13.26 46.88 -14.41
CA ALA A 27 -14.30 45.93 -14.03
C ALA A 27 -14.28 44.68 -14.93
N GLU A 28 -14.11 44.86 -16.24
CA GLU A 28 -13.95 43.74 -17.19
C GLU A 28 -12.70 42.91 -16.88
N ALA A 29 -11.57 43.56 -16.61
CA ALA A 29 -10.33 42.88 -16.24
C ALA A 29 -10.47 42.10 -14.91
N ALA A 30 -11.15 42.69 -13.91
CA ALA A 30 -11.41 42.03 -12.64
C ALA A 30 -12.35 40.82 -12.81
N ALA A 31 -13.40 40.93 -13.65
CA ALA A 31 -14.30 39.82 -13.95
C ALA A 31 -13.55 38.66 -14.61
N ALA A 32 -12.71 38.93 -15.61
CA ALA A 32 -11.89 37.90 -16.25
C ALA A 32 -10.95 37.21 -15.25
N LYS A 33 -10.35 37.97 -14.31
CA LYS A 33 -9.50 37.38 -13.26
C LYS A 33 -10.28 36.51 -12.29
N ILE A 34 -11.51 36.89 -11.94
CA ILE A 34 -12.40 36.08 -11.09
C ILE A 34 -12.72 34.75 -11.77
N GLU A 35 -13.05 34.77 -13.06
CA GLU A 35 -13.34 33.55 -13.83
C GLU A 35 -12.11 32.63 -13.89
N GLU A 36 -10.93 33.18 -14.17
CA GLU A 36 -9.66 32.43 -14.17
C GLU A 36 -9.41 31.78 -12.80
N LEU A 37 -9.48 32.55 -11.71
CA LEU A 37 -9.25 32.05 -10.36
C LEU A 37 -10.28 31.00 -9.95
N SER A 38 -11.54 31.17 -10.36
CA SER A 38 -12.61 30.19 -10.09
C SER A 38 -12.34 28.87 -10.81
N GLY A 39 -11.83 28.92 -12.05
CA GLY A 39 -11.41 27.74 -12.80
C GLY A 39 -10.21 27.03 -12.16
N SER A 40 -9.21 27.79 -11.70
CA SER A 40 -8.07 27.24 -10.96
C SER A 40 -8.51 26.57 -9.65
N LEU A 41 -9.36 27.24 -8.86
CA LEU A 41 -9.88 26.67 -7.60
C LEU A 41 -10.65 25.37 -7.83
N ALA A 42 -11.51 25.30 -8.86
CA ALA A 42 -12.24 24.09 -9.17
C ALA A 42 -11.30 22.92 -9.54
N THR A 43 -10.19 23.22 -10.23
CA THR A 43 -9.17 22.22 -10.58
C THR A 43 -8.44 21.75 -9.32
N ASP A 44 -7.97 22.70 -8.50
CA ASP A 44 -7.25 22.40 -7.25
C ASP A 44 -8.11 21.59 -6.27
N GLU A 45 -9.40 21.89 -6.15
CA GLU A 45 -10.34 21.12 -5.31
C GLU A 45 -10.54 19.69 -5.82
N ALA A 46 -10.60 19.48 -7.14
CA ALA A 46 -10.71 18.16 -7.73
C ALA A 46 -9.44 17.34 -7.49
N ASP A 47 -8.27 17.94 -7.68
CA ASP A 47 -6.97 17.31 -7.46
C ASP A 47 -6.77 16.96 -5.98
N LEU A 48 -7.11 17.88 -5.06
CA LEU A 48 -7.05 17.63 -3.62
C LEU A 48 -7.94 16.46 -3.20
N LYS A 49 -9.16 16.37 -3.74
CA LYS A 49 -10.08 15.26 -3.47
C LYS A 49 -9.53 13.94 -3.98
N SER A 50 -8.99 13.93 -5.20
CA SER A 50 -8.38 12.74 -5.80
C SER A 50 -7.19 12.25 -4.97
N ALA A 51 -6.25 13.15 -4.65
CA ALA A 51 -5.07 12.83 -3.84
C ALA A 51 -5.43 12.33 -2.44
N THR A 52 -6.43 12.94 -1.79
CA THR A 52 -6.91 12.50 -0.48
C THR A 52 -7.54 11.11 -0.55
N SER A 53 -8.29 10.82 -1.61
CA SER A 53 -8.89 9.49 -1.82
C SER A 53 -7.83 8.42 -2.03
N VAL A 54 -6.83 8.69 -2.87
CA VAL A 54 -5.71 7.76 -3.13
C VAL A 54 -4.96 7.49 -1.83
N ARG A 55 -4.56 8.53 -1.10
CA ARG A 55 -3.86 8.39 0.18
C ARG A 55 -4.67 7.62 1.22
N GLY A 56 -5.99 7.80 1.24
CA GLY A 56 -6.90 7.05 2.10
C GLY A 56 -6.92 5.55 1.76
N SER A 57 -6.96 5.21 0.47
CA SER A 57 -6.90 3.82 0.02
C SER A 57 -5.55 3.18 0.34
N GLU A 58 -4.45 3.85 -0.04
CA GLU A 58 -3.08 3.35 0.20
C GLU A 58 -2.80 3.15 1.69
N ALA A 59 -3.26 4.06 2.56
CA ALA A 59 -3.12 3.90 4.00
C ALA A 59 -3.93 2.71 4.54
N SER A 60 -5.12 2.46 3.98
CA SER A 60 -5.94 1.29 4.33
C SER A 60 -5.28 -0.01 3.88
N ASP A 61 -4.79 -0.06 2.64
CA ASP A 61 -4.12 -1.23 2.06
C ASP A 61 -2.80 -1.53 2.78
N PHE A 62 -2.05 -0.48 3.13
CA PHE A 62 -0.86 -0.57 3.97
C PHE A 62 -1.18 -1.21 5.32
N ALA A 63 -2.16 -0.67 6.06
CA ALA A 63 -2.52 -1.17 7.38
C ALA A 63 -3.03 -2.62 7.33
N ALA A 64 -3.78 -2.98 6.28
CA ALA A 64 -4.22 -4.35 6.06
C ALA A 64 -3.04 -5.29 5.79
N THR A 65 -2.10 -4.87 4.93
CA THR A 65 -0.91 -5.67 4.58
C THR A 65 0.02 -5.83 5.79
N GLU A 66 0.25 -4.77 6.55
CA GLU A 66 1.05 -4.80 7.77
C GLU A 66 0.44 -5.77 8.80
N ALA A 67 -0.87 -5.70 9.02
CA ALA A 67 -1.56 -6.61 9.93
C ALA A 67 -1.48 -8.08 9.46
N GLN A 68 -1.63 -8.32 8.17
CA GLN A 68 -1.52 -9.66 7.59
C GLN A 68 -0.12 -10.25 7.75
N LEU A 69 0.93 -9.47 7.47
CA LEU A 69 2.31 -9.89 7.63
C LEU A 69 2.64 -10.19 9.10
N MET A 70 2.19 -9.33 10.02
CA MET A 70 2.34 -9.56 11.46
C MET A 70 1.68 -10.85 11.93
N ASP A 71 0.43 -11.07 11.52
CA ASP A 71 -0.29 -12.31 11.82
C ASP A 71 0.42 -13.54 11.24
N ALA A 72 0.98 -13.43 10.02
CA ALA A 72 1.71 -14.52 9.39
C ALA A 72 3.00 -14.86 10.14
N ILE A 73 3.79 -13.85 10.52
CA ILE A 73 5.03 -14.02 11.30
C ILE A 73 4.73 -14.69 12.64
N ASP A 74 3.69 -14.24 13.34
CA ASP A 74 3.26 -14.81 14.62
C ASP A 74 2.78 -16.26 14.46
N THR A 75 2.00 -16.55 13.42
CA THR A 75 1.53 -17.91 13.11
C THR A 75 2.70 -18.85 12.84
N LEU A 76 3.67 -18.41 12.02
CA LEU A 76 4.88 -19.15 11.69
C LEU A 76 5.76 -19.37 12.93
N GLY A 77 5.94 -18.34 13.76
CA GLY A 77 6.70 -18.44 15.00
C GLY A 77 6.12 -19.45 15.98
N ARG A 78 4.79 -19.47 16.15
CA ARG A 78 4.12 -20.51 16.94
C ARG A 78 4.34 -21.90 16.31
N ALA A 79 4.33 -21.99 14.98
CA ALA A 79 4.36 -23.28 14.27
C ALA A 79 5.74 -23.91 14.42
N LEU A 80 6.79 -23.09 14.25
CA LEU A 80 8.17 -23.45 14.55
C LEU A 80 8.30 -23.96 15.99
N SER A 81 7.86 -23.19 16.99
CA SER A 81 8.00 -23.58 18.40
C SER A 81 7.33 -24.93 18.73
N ILE A 82 6.16 -25.18 18.15
CA ILE A 82 5.43 -26.44 18.33
C ILE A 82 6.14 -27.59 17.62
N ILE A 83 6.56 -27.38 16.37
CA ILE A 83 7.26 -28.39 15.58
C ILE A 83 8.58 -28.76 16.24
N GLU A 84 9.36 -27.79 16.72
CA GLU A 84 10.58 -28.03 17.51
C GLU A 84 10.29 -28.87 18.76
N LYS A 85 9.22 -28.55 19.48
CA LYS A 85 8.81 -29.28 20.67
C LYS A 85 8.40 -30.71 20.35
N GLU A 86 7.64 -30.96 19.29
CA GLU A 86 7.23 -32.31 18.89
C GLU A 86 8.38 -33.11 18.26
N ALA A 87 9.26 -32.46 17.49
CA ALA A 87 10.48 -33.05 16.96
C ALA A 87 11.42 -33.51 18.07
N SER A 88 11.53 -32.73 19.15
CA SER A 88 12.32 -33.12 20.33
C SER A 88 11.76 -34.38 21.04
N LYS A 89 10.44 -34.58 21.00
CA LYS A 89 9.77 -35.75 21.60
C LYS A 89 9.86 -37.00 20.72
N ASN A 90 9.83 -36.84 19.39
CA ASN A 90 9.89 -37.94 18.42
C ASN A 90 10.90 -37.66 17.28
N PRO A 91 12.21 -37.67 17.56
CA PRO A 91 13.24 -37.29 16.58
C PRO A 91 13.26 -38.20 15.34
N ALA A 92 12.99 -39.50 15.54
CA ALA A 92 12.98 -40.49 14.47
C ALA A 92 11.81 -40.30 13.48
N ALA A 93 10.68 -39.77 13.93
CA ALA A 93 9.51 -39.50 13.08
C ALA A 93 9.73 -38.23 12.23
N PHE A 94 10.41 -37.22 12.79
CA PHE A 94 10.72 -35.98 12.07
C PHE A 94 11.90 -36.11 11.11
N ALA A 95 12.90 -36.95 11.40
CA ALA A 95 14.03 -37.20 10.49
C ALA A 95 13.63 -37.89 9.17
N GLN A 96 12.42 -38.44 9.08
CA GLN A 96 11.87 -39.05 7.86
C GLN A 96 10.97 -38.11 7.05
N LEU A 97 10.64 -36.92 7.59
CA LEU A 97 9.83 -35.91 6.91
C LEU A 97 10.71 -35.07 5.99
N ASP A 98 10.84 -35.52 4.74
CA ASP A 98 11.51 -34.78 3.68
C ASP A 98 10.56 -33.73 3.06
N ALA A 99 11.06 -32.51 2.88
CA ALA A 99 10.38 -31.39 2.23
C ALA A 99 9.99 -31.68 0.76
N SER A 100 10.59 -32.69 0.14
CA SER A 100 10.28 -33.14 -1.22
C SER A 100 8.87 -33.75 -1.39
N SER A 101 8.18 -34.07 -0.31
CA SER A 101 6.80 -34.57 -0.32
C SER A 101 5.84 -33.53 0.26
N MET A 102 5.44 -32.55 -0.56
CA MET A 102 4.56 -31.45 -0.13
C MET A 102 3.21 -31.90 0.44
N SER A 103 2.65 -33.02 -0.04
CA SER A 103 1.45 -33.61 0.57
C SER A 103 1.70 -34.21 1.96
N LYS A 104 2.93 -34.65 2.26
CA LYS A 104 3.33 -35.09 3.60
C LYS A 104 3.67 -33.92 4.50
N LEU A 105 4.19 -32.83 3.95
CA LEU A 105 4.35 -31.54 4.64
C LEU A 105 2.99 -30.96 5.03
N LEU A 106 2.03 -30.94 4.11
CA LEU A 106 0.65 -30.51 4.36
C LEU A 106 -0.06 -31.44 5.35
N GLY A 107 0.21 -32.74 5.28
CA GLY A 107 -0.32 -33.75 6.20
C GLY A 107 0.31 -33.70 7.60
N SER A 108 1.62 -33.46 7.72
CA SER A 108 2.30 -33.28 9.01
C SER A 108 1.97 -31.92 9.61
N LEU A 109 1.88 -30.87 8.80
CA LEU A 109 1.39 -29.56 9.21
C LEU A 109 -0.08 -29.67 9.64
N SER A 110 -0.96 -30.35 8.89
CA SER A 110 -2.33 -30.61 9.36
C SER A 110 -2.36 -31.40 10.67
N ALA A 111 -1.57 -32.47 10.81
CA ALA A 111 -1.51 -33.27 12.02
C ALA A 111 -0.93 -32.51 13.24
N VAL A 112 0.07 -31.65 13.03
CA VAL A 112 0.68 -30.81 14.07
C VAL A 112 -0.23 -29.64 14.43
N VAL A 113 -0.87 -29.03 13.43
CA VAL A 113 -1.79 -27.91 13.62
C VAL A 113 -3.12 -28.39 14.24
N ASP A 114 -3.50 -29.65 14.01
CA ASP A 114 -4.56 -30.36 14.76
C ASP A 114 -4.10 -30.75 16.18
N ALA A 115 -2.87 -31.22 16.36
CA ALA A 115 -2.31 -31.61 17.67
C ALA A 115 -2.04 -30.42 18.60
N ALA A 116 -1.76 -29.25 18.05
CA ALA A 116 -1.40 -28.06 18.81
C ALA A 116 -2.55 -27.05 18.99
N ALA A 117 -3.78 -27.46 18.66
CA ALA A 117 -5.01 -26.70 18.89
C ALA A 117 -4.99 -25.28 18.28
N TYR A 118 -4.42 -25.13 17.08
CA TYR A 118 -4.49 -23.88 16.34
C TYR A 118 -5.92 -23.50 15.98
N SER A 119 -6.16 -22.19 15.84
CA SER A 119 -7.42 -21.69 15.32
C SER A 119 -7.62 -22.13 13.86
N THR A 120 -8.88 -22.27 13.44
CA THR A 120 -9.23 -22.62 12.05
C THR A 120 -8.73 -21.58 11.04
N VAL A 121 -8.52 -20.34 11.48
CA VAL A 121 -7.99 -19.24 10.67
C VAL A 121 -6.50 -19.44 10.41
N ASP A 122 -5.73 -19.76 11.45
CA ASP A 122 -4.28 -19.99 11.35
C ASP A 122 -3.95 -21.21 10.49
N LYS A 123 -4.78 -22.27 10.62
CA LYS A 123 -4.76 -23.44 9.73
C LYS A 123 -4.83 -23.04 8.26
N LYS A 124 -5.82 -22.20 7.93
CA LYS A 124 -6.08 -21.78 6.55
C LYS A 124 -4.94 -20.89 6.03
N LYS A 125 -4.45 -19.94 6.83
CA LYS A 125 -3.33 -19.05 6.47
C LYS A 125 -2.03 -19.83 6.19
N LEU A 126 -1.70 -20.80 7.04
CA LEU A 126 -0.54 -21.68 6.84
C LEU A 126 -0.66 -22.50 5.55
N LEU A 127 -1.84 -23.05 5.26
CA LEU A 127 -2.12 -23.79 4.02
C LEU A 127 -1.99 -22.89 2.79
N GLU A 128 -2.53 -21.67 2.84
CA GLU A 128 -2.45 -20.68 1.76
C GLU A 128 -0.99 -20.25 1.49
N LEU A 129 -0.19 -20.03 2.55
CA LEU A 129 1.22 -19.65 2.42
C LEU A 129 2.08 -20.77 1.79
N VAL A 130 1.85 -22.02 2.20
CA VAL A 130 2.53 -23.20 1.61
C VAL A 130 2.15 -23.36 0.14
N GLN A 131 0.88 -23.10 -0.23
CA GLN A 131 0.42 -23.15 -1.61
C GLN A 131 1.01 -22.00 -2.46
N ALA A 132 1.17 -20.80 -1.91
CA ALA A 132 1.78 -19.67 -2.61
C ALA A 132 3.24 -19.98 -3.01
N ARG A 133 4.01 -20.66 -2.15
CA ARG A 133 5.38 -21.12 -2.48
C ARG A 133 5.42 -22.09 -3.66
N GLN A 134 4.43 -22.98 -3.81
CA GLN A 134 4.36 -23.88 -4.97
C GLN A 134 4.18 -23.13 -6.30
N ALA A 135 3.47 -22.01 -6.28
CA ALA A 135 3.26 -21.20 -7.48
C ALA A 135 4.52 -20.40 -7.85
N SER A 136 5.28 -19.92 -6.86
CA SER A 136 6.51 -19.13 -7.07
C SER A 136 7.69 -19.92 -7.65
N ASP A 137 7.69 -21.25 -7.56
CA ASP A 137 8.74 -22.12 -8.16
C ASP A 137 8.50 -22.38 -9.67
N SER A 138 7.40 -21.84 -10.23
CA SER A 138 6.95 -22.10 -11.62
C SER A 138 7.03 -20.89 -12.56
N ASP A 139 7.15 -19.65 -12.05
CA ASP A 139 7.18 -18.43 -12.87
C ASP A 139 8.17 -17.39 -12.29
N ASP A 140 9.35 -17.34 -12.89
CA ASP A 140 10.46 -16.41 -12.61
C ASP A 140 10.31 -15.08 -13.39
N ASP A 141 9.11 -14.47 -13.40
CA ASP A 141 8.89 -13.21 -14.09
C ASP A 141 7.71 -12.41 -13.49
N ALA A 142 7.97 -11.57 -12.48
CA ALA A 142 7.59 -10.15 -12.45
C ALA A 142 7.75 -9.46 -11.08
N LEU A 143 8.33 -8.25 -11.13
CA LEU A 143 8.35 -7.15 -10.13
C LEU A 143 9.57 -7.01 -9.20
N GLY A 144 10.74 -6.74 -9.77
CA GLY A 144 11.38 -5.42 -9.61
C GLY A 144 11.97 -4.96 -8.25
N ALA A 145 12.26 -5.84 -7.28
CA ALA A 145 13.08 -5.49 -6.11
C ALA A 145 14.52 -6.02 -6.24
N PRO A 146 15.57 -5.28 -5.80
CA PRO A 146 16.94 -5.60 -6.13
C PRO A 146 17.41 -6.85 -5.39
N ALA A 147 17.86 -7.83 -6.18
CA ALA A 147 18.79 -8.89 -5.81
C ALA A 147 18.54 -9.55 -4.44
N ALA A 148 17.62 -10.52 -4.43
CA ALA A 148 17.67 -11.68 -3.54
C ALA A 148 19.00 -12.44 -3.79
N ALA A 149 20.09 -11.88 -3.31
CA ALA A 149 21.39 -12.51 -3.38
C ALA A 149 21.39 -13.65 -2.36
N VAL A 150 21.28 -14.88 -2.89
CA VAL A 150 21.81 -16.10 -2.28
C VAL A 150 21.03 -16.59 -1.05
N TYR A 151 19.75 -16.93 -1.19
CA TYR A 151 19.15 -17.89 -0.25
C TYR A 151 19.34 -19.31 -0.78
N LYS A 152 20.23 -20.03 -0.09
CA LYS A 152 20.82 -21.28 -0.53
C LYS A 152 19.79 -22.39 -0.42
N THR A 153 19.46 -22.95 -1.58
CA THR A 153 18.77 -24.22 -1.84
C THR A 153 19.39 -25.41 -1.07
N GLN A 154 19.21 -25.46 0.26
CA GLN A 154 19.60 -26.58 1.11
C GLN A 154 18.56 -26.92 2.22
N SER A 155 17.28 -26.52 2.08
CA SER A 155 16.25 -26.91 3.06
C SER A 155 15.91 -28.40 2.90
N SER A 156 16.43 -29.26 3.77
CA SER A 156 16.06 -30.68 3.81
C SER A 156 15.03 -30.99 4.91
N GLY A 157 14.74 -30.02 5.78
CA GLY A 157 13.71 -30.13 6.83
C GLY A 157 12.54 -29.15 6.66
N ILE A 158 11.36 -29.56 7.15
CA ILE A 158 10.16 -28.72 7.27
C ILE A 158 10.36 -27.49 8.18
N LEU A 159 11.28 -27.59 9.15
CA LEU A 159 11.64 -26.49 10.06
C LEU A 159 12.34 -25.37 9.29
N ASP A 160 13.39 -25.70 8.54
CA ASP A 160 14.13 -24.75 7.70
C ASP A 160 13.19 -23.99 6.75
N VAL A 161 12.24 -24.70 6.11
CA VAL A 161 11.26 -24.07 5.19
C VAL A 161 10.33 -23.08 5.91
N LEU A 162 9.90 -23.39 7.13
CA LEU A 162 9.04 -22.49 7.91
C LEU A 162 9.81 -21.31 8.49
N GLU A 163 11.10 -21.50 8.81
CA GLU A 163 12.00 -20.44 9.24
C GLU A 163 12.31 -19.47 8.10
N ASP A 164 12.61 -19.98 6.90
CA ASP A 164 12.80 -19.18 5.68
C ASP A 164 11.55 -18.33 5.36
N LEU A 165 10.35 -18.92 5.48
CA LEU A 165 9.08 -18.21 5.26
C LEU A 165 8.85 -17.11 6.30
N LYS A 166 9.26 -17.33 7.55
CA LYS A 166 9.14 -16.35 8.62
C LYS A 166 10.10 -15.18 8.40
N GLU A 167 11.34 -15.47 8.05
CA GLU A 167 12.35 -14.45 7.74
C GLU A 167 11.93 -13.60 6.54
N LYS A 168 11.41 -14.23 5.47
CA LYS A 168 10.86 -13.50 4.32
C LYS A 168 9.71 -12.57 4.71
N ALA A 169 8.78 -13.03 5.54
CA ALA A 169 7.67 -12.19 6.01
C ALA A 169 8.15 -11.02 6.89
N GLU A 170 9.20 -11.22 7.70
CA GLU A 170 9.85 -10.17 8.50
C GLU A 170 10.57 -9.14 7.60
N GLU A 171 11.22 -9.58 6.53
CA GLU A 171 11.85 -8.71 5.54
C GLU A 171 10.81 -7.88 4.76
N GLU A 172 9.73 -8.52 4.27
CA GLU A 172 8.63 -7.82 3.60
C GLU A 172 7.96 -6.80 4.52
N LEU A 173 7.77 -7.14 5.80
CA LEU A 173 7.25 -6.21 6.81
C LEU A 173 8.23 -5.05 7.07
N SER A 174 9.54 -5.31 7.11
CA SER A 174 10.55 -4.26 7.26
C SER A 174 10.65 -3.36 6.04
N SER A 175 10.42 -3.89 4.84
CA SER A 175 10.41 -3.13 3.59
C SER A 175 9.12 -2.32 3.43
N LEU A 176 8.00 -2.84 3.94
CA LEU A 176 6.72 -2.15 3.97
C LEU A 176 6.78 -0.90 4.87
N ARG A 177 7.48 -0.95 6.01
CA ARG A 177 7.54 0.13 7.02
C ARG A 177 8.54 1.24 6.71
#